data_AF-A0A9D2E9A3-F1
#
_entry.id   AF-A0A9D2E9A3-F1
#
_cell.length_a   1.000
_cell.length_b   1.000
_cell.length_c   1.000
_cell.angle_alpha   90.00
_cell.angle_beta   90.00
_cell.angle_gamma   90.00
#
_symmetry.space_group_name_H-M   'P 1'
#
loop_
_entity.id
_entity.type
_entity.pdbx_description
1 polymer ?
#
loop_
_entity_poly.entity_id
_entity_poly.type
_entity_poly.pdbx_seq_one_letter_code
_entity_poly.pdbx_strand_id
1 'polypeptide(L)' 'MKVLVLNCGSSSIKYKLFDMDHKAVIAQGGIEKIGLK' A
#
# COMPACT_ATOMS: atom_id res chain seq x y z
N MET A 1 4.62 -9.07 13.93
CA MET A 1 3.33 -8.83 13.25
C MET A 1 3.53 -8.05 11.96
N LYS A 2 2.95 -8.49 10.83
CA LYS A 2 2.98 -7.76 9.56
C LYS A 2 1.61 -7.11 9.32
N VAL A 3 1.58 -5.83 8.96
CA VAL A 3 0.35 -5.07 8.72
C VAL A 3 0.41 -4.43 7.33
N LEU A 4 -0.52 -4.82 6.46
CA LEU A 4 -0.70 -4.20 5.15
C LEU A 4 -1.73 -3.09 5.24
N VAL A 5 -1.30 -1.86 4.96
CA VAL A 5 -2.18 -0.69 4.88
C VAL A 5 -2.43 -0.38 3.41
N LEU A 6 -3.71 -0.23 3.05
CA LEU A 6 -4.15 0.16 1.73
C LEU A 6 -4.87 1.50 1.80
N ASN A 7 -4.52 2.41 0.89
CA ASN A 7 -5.27 3.62 0.61
C ASN A 7 -5.84 3.50 -0.81
N CYS A 8 -7.15 3.30 -0.90
CA CYS A 8 -7.86 3.07 -2.15
C CYS A 8 -8.56 4.35 -2.59
N GLY A 9 -8.00 5.01 -3.60
CA GLY A 9 -8.70 6.03 -4.39
C GLY A 9 -9.56 5.41 -5.48
N SER A 10 -10.35 6.23 -6.17
CA SER A 10 -11.24 5.77 -7.25
C SER A 10 -10.50 5.23 -8.48
N SER A 11 -9.27 5.69 -8.73
CA SER A 11 -8.45 5.27 -9.88
C SER A 11 -7.02 4.86 -9.48
N SER A 12 -6.76 4.69 -8.19
CA SER A 12 -5.43 4.34 -7.69
C SER A 12 -5.47 3.63 -6.34
N ILE A 13 -4.44 2.84 -6.08
CA ILE A 13 -4.24 2.16 -4.79
C ILE A 13 -2.80 2.38 -4.37
N LYS A 14 -2.60 2.95 -3.18
CA LYS A 14 -1.29 3.04 -2.53
C LYS A 14 -1.23 2.03 -1.40
N TYR A 15 -0.09 1.37 -1.25
CA TYR A 15 0.09 0.37 -0.21
C TYR A 15 1.39 0.57 0.56
N LYS A 16 1.37 0.18 1.84
CA LYS A 16 2.56 0.04 2.68
C LYS A 16 2.41 -1.23 3.51
N LEU A 17 3.47 -2.04 3.54
CA LEU A 17 3.59 -3.20 4.41
C LEU A 17 4.51 -2.84 5.57
N PHE A 18 3.95 -2.85 6.76
CA PHE A 18 4.67 -2.59 8.00
C PHE A 18 5.09 -3.90 8.66
N ASP A 19 6.32 -3.93 9.12
CA ASP A 19 6.76 -4.82 10.18
C ASP A 19 6.63 -4.08 11.52
N MET A 20 5.61 -4.43 12.30
CA MET A 20 5.33 -3.74 13.56
C MET A 20 6.26 -4.15 14.70
N ASP A 21 6.94 -5.31 14.58
CA ASP A 21 7.91 -5.75 15.60
C ASP A 21 9.15 -4.84 15.54
N HIS A 22 9.56 -4.47 14.32
CA HIS A 22 10.70 -3.59 14.06
C HIS A 22 10.30 -2.14 13.77
N LYS A 23 9.00 -1.81 13.82
CA LYS A 23 8.41 -0.51 13.45
C LYS A 23 8.92 0.02 12.10
N ALA A 24 9.09 -0.87 11.13
CA ALA A 24 9.70 -0.59 9.84
C ALA A 24 8.70 -0.77 8.69
N VAL A 25 8.84 0.02 7.62
CA VAL A 25 8.15 -0.24 6.35
C VAL A 25 9.04 -1.17 5.54
N ILE A 26 8.54 -2.36 5.21
CA ILE A 26 9.30 -3.39 4.49
C ILE A 26 8.94 -3.47 3.00
N ALA A 27 7.80 -2.91 2.60
CA ALA A 27 7.44 -2.69 1.20
C ALA A 27 6.49 -1.50 1.10
N GLN A 28 6.59 -0.74 0.03
CA GLN A 28 5.64 0.31 -0.30
C GLN A 28 5.54 0.46 -1.82
N GLY A 29 4.39 0.92 -2.28
CA GLY A 29 4.20 1.20 -3.68
C GLY A 29 2.81 1.76 -3.95
N GLY A 30 2.52 1.92 -5.23
CA GLY A 30 1.20 2.31 -5.68
C GLY A 30 0.99 1.89 -7.12
N ILE A 31 -0.27 1.66 -7.44
CA ILE A 31 -0.75 1.54 -8.81
C ILE A 31 -1.68 2.72 -9.06
N GLU A 32 -1.46 3.36 -10.18
CA GLU A 32 -2.27 4.47 -10.68
C GLU A 32 -3.01 4.01 -11.95
N LYS A 33 -3.95 4.83 -12.45
CA LYS A 33 -4.67 4.59 -13.71
C LYS A 33 -5.54 3.32 -13.72
N ILE A 34 -6.01 2.88 -12.55
CA ILE A 34 -6.95 1.77 -12.44
C ILE A 34 -8.27 2.19 -13.11
N GLY A 35 -8.76 1.37 -14.05
CA GLY A 35 -10.02 1.61 -14.75
C GLY A 35 -9.95 2.58 -15.94
N LEU A 36 -8.75 3.02 -16.36
CA LEU A 36 -8.59 3.70 -17.65
C LEU A 36 -8.71 2.68 -18.80
N LYS A 37 -9.49 3.02 -19.83
CA LYS A 37 -9.54 2.29 -21.11
C LYS A 37 -8.40 2.71 -22.02
#